data_AF-A0A9Q9ETN5-F1
#
_entry.id   AF-A0A9Q9ETN5-F1
#
_cell.length_a   1.000
_cell.length_b   1.000
_cell.length_c   1.000
_cell.angle_alpha   90.00
_cell.angle_beta   90.00
_cell.angle_gamma   90.00
#
_symmetry.space_group_name_H-M   'P 1'
#
loop_
_entity.id
_entity.type
_entity.pdbx_description
1 polymer ?
#
loop_
_entity_poly.entity_id
_entity_poly.type
_entity_poly.pdbx_seq_one_letter_code
_entity_poly.pdbx_strand_id
1 'polypeptide(L)'
;MRIKLFLIIGISLVILAGCKQFLADIENDLKYWASSVDTWEKLQNAVKNAGDGDTVMIRGELKAINKAGCFGEIVIDKNLTIVGVTGRNTDILNANRDELGTNAHRIFNVERGKTLFLKGLTLKNGKTEDTRGGGAVYSEGNLFMEDCIIENCAVVHGGGGIYIDDDGSLTIESCIIQNNTAGGNGGGIFSFKGELTIKGASAIKRNTAAHGGGIYLHDAECTLESGIIGGLGAEDKNTASDDGGGVYIRGDGKLNMKGGSITGNEARVNGGGVYSVGGWISMTGNAVITPSSGSDLNKPGKNDVYLLSNQKIKIEGILTQNVAARITPNNYLLGEAVLTGALSSGSPENYKRFRVTPQGSKQWSVDSNGKLASP
;
A
#
# COMPACT_ATOMS: atom_id res chain seq x y z
N MET A 1 26.18 16.48 18.09
CA MET A 1 26.53 15.17 18.68
C MET A 1 25.38 14.75 19.59
N ARG A 2 24.28 14.25 19.00
CA ARG A 2 23.05 13.84 19.73
C ARG A 2 23.16 12.35 20.05
N ILE A 3 22.86 12.00 21.30
CA ILE A 3 23.15 10.71 21.92
C ILE A 3 22.17 9.65 21.41
N LYS A 4 22.75 8.53 20.92
CA LYS A 4 22.08 7.28 20.58
C LYS A 4 21.70 6.55 21.89
N LEU A 5 20.43 6.19 22.04
CA LEU A 5 20.01 5.20 23.02
C LEU A 5 20.30 3.80 22.44
N PHE A 6 21.36 3.15 22.91
CA PHE A 6 21.58 1.71 22.73
C PHE A 6 22.14 1.10 24.01
N LEU A 7 21.54 -0.01 24.42
CA LEU A 7 22.03 -0.89 25.48
C LEU A 7 22.92 -1.97 24.85
N ILE A 8 24.24 -1.93 25.04
CA ILE A 8 25.13 -3.11 25.05
C ILE A 8 26.22 -2.93 26.12
N ILE A 9 26.48 -4.02 26.83
CA ILE A 9 27.37 -4.27 27.96
C ILE A 9 28.84 -3.85 27.71
N GLY A 10 29.50 -3.22 28.70
CA GLY A 10 30.97 -3.26 28.87
C GLY A 10 31.73 -1.93 29.03
N ILE A 11 32.05 -1.56 30.29
CA ILE A 11 33.27 -0.87 30.80
C ILE A 11 33.68 0.49 30.16
N SER A 12 33.56 1.60 30.90
CA SER A 12 34.68 2.29 31.62
C SER A 12 34.30 3.71 32.09
N LEU A 13 34.86 4.10 33.23
CA LEU A 13 34.71 5.38 33.94
C LEU A 13 35.12 6.63 33.13
N VAL A 14 34.50 7.77 33.48
CA VAL A 14 35.03 9.14 33.73
C VAL A 14 34.16 10.25 33.09
N ILE A 15 33.53 11.09 33.96
CA ILE A 15 33.32 12.57 33.94
C ILE A 15 32.14 12.93 34.88
N LEU A 16 32.41 13.52 36.05
CA LEU A 16 31.64 13.33 37.30
C LEU A 16 30.48 14.30 37.65
N ALA A 17 29.89 15.05 36.72
CA ALA A 17 28.68 15.85 37.03
C ALA A 17 27.59 15.73 35.96
N GLY A 18 27.95 15.88 34.69
CA GLY A 18 27.04 15.60 33.56
C GLY A 18 26.62 14.13 33.49
N CYS A 19 27.50 13.19 33.88
CA CYS A 19 27.13 11.78 33.98
C CYS A 19 26.08 11.49 35.03
N LYS A 20 25.94 12.29 36.10
CA LYS A 20 25.03 11.93 37.19
C LYS A 20 23.57 12.15 36.79
N GLN A 21 23.30 13.26 36.10
CA GLN A 21 21.99 13.51 35.47
C GLN A 21 21.74 12.53 34.32
N PHE A 22 22.74 12.31 33.46
CA PHE A 22 22.62 11.35 32.35
C PHE A 22 22.37 9.92 32.82
N LEU A 23 23.04 9.46 33.87
CA LEU A 23 22.81 8.15 34.49
C LEU A 23 21.45 8.09 35.19
N ALA A 24 21.00 9.17 35.84
CA ALA A 24 19.67 9.23 36.43
C ALA A 24 18.57 9.18 35.34
N ASP A 25 18.79 9.85 34.21
CA ASP A 25 17.88 9.81 33.05
C ASP A 25 17.84 8.40 32.47
N ILE A 26 19.00 7.76 32.29
CA ILE A 26 19.09 6.34 31.86
C ILE A 26 18.40 5.41 32.86
N GLU A 27 18.61 5.58 34.16
CA GLU A 27 17.97 4.76 35.18
C GLU A 27 16.46 4.95 35.23
N ASN A 28 15.98 6.18 35.01
CA ASN A 28 14.57 6.49 34.93
C ASN A 28 13.94 5.90 33.67
N ASP A 29 14.61 5.98 32.53
CA ASP A 29 14.19 5.31 31.30
C ASP A 29 14.15 3.80 31.51
N LEU A 30 15.21 3.20 32.05
CA LEU A 30 15.25 1.76 32.33
C LEU A 30 14.11 1.33 33.26
N LYS A 31 13.83 2.09 34.32
CA LYS A 31 12.70 1.84 35.23
C LYS A 31 11.36 1.98 34.52
N TYR A 32 11.19 2.99 33.66
CA TYR A 32 9.97 3.20 32.88
C TYR A 32 9.72 2.06 31.89
N TRP A 33 10.74 1.64 31.16
CA TRP A 33 10.65 0.54 30.20
C TRP A 33 10.48 -0.82 30.89
N ALA A 34 11.08 -1.02 32.07
CA ALA A 34 10.90 -2.21 32.91
C ALA A 34 9.60 -2.21 33.74
N SER A 35 8.89 -1.07 33.82
CA SER A 35 7.66 -0.96 34.61
C SER A 35 6.50 -1.71 33.95
N SER A 36 5.51 -2.10 34.76
CA SER A 36 4.27 -2.76 34.34
C SER A 36 3.25 -1.80 33.68
N VAL A 37 3.68 -0.62 33.21
CA VAL A 37 2.82 0.30 32.44
C VAL A 37 2.39 -0.39 31.14
N ASP A 38 1.12 -0.25 30.80
CA ASP A 38 0.54 -0.87 29.62
C ASP A 38 1.23 -0.38 28.35
N THR A 39 1.40 -1.29 27.40
CA THR A 39 2.39 -1.12 26.34
C THR A 39 2.01 -0.05 25.31
N TRP A 40 0.72 0.22 25.11
CA TRP A 40 0.26 1.32 24.26
C TRP A 40 0.47 2.72 24.89
N GLU A 41 0.28 2.84 26.20
CA GLU A 41 0.52 4.09 26.92
C GLU A 41 2.01 4.50 26.83
N LYS A 42 2.91 3.51 26.89
CA LYS A 42 4.36 3.73 26.66
C LYS A 42 4.64 4.32 25.28
N LEU A 43 3.98 3.81 24.25
CA LEU A 43 4.13 4.31 22.89
C LEU A 43 3.65 5.76 22.76
N GLN A 44 2.46 6.06 23.27
CA GLN A 44 1.91 7.41 23.23
C GLN A 44 2.83 8.41 23.94
N ASN A 45 3.34 8.05 25.12
CA ASN A 45 4.28 8.89 25.86
C ASN A 45 5.62 9.06 25.13
N ALA A 46 6.15 8.00 24.53
CA ALA A 46 7.39 8.06 23.76
C ALA A 46 7.28 9.02 22.56
N VAL A 47 6.19 8.93 21.79
CA VAL A 47 5.95 9.83 20.64
C VAL A 47 5.69 11.27 21.09
N LYS A 48 4.91 11.45 22.17
CA LYS A 48 4.64 12.77 22.74
C LYS A 48 5.92 13.48 23.18
N ASN A 49 6.81 12.77 23.86
CA ASN A 49 8.03 13.31 24.42
C ASN A 49 9.19 13.40 23.42
N ALA A 50 9.09 12.70 22.28
CA ALA A 50 10.07 12.81 21.20
C ALA A 50 10.10 14.24 20.62
N GLY A 51 11.31 14.73 20.34
CA GLY A 51 11.55 15.95 19.60
C GLY A 51 11.48 15.74 18.08
N ASP A 52 11.54 16.85 17.33
CA ASP A 52 11.58 16.78 15.86
C ASP A 52 12.86 16.10 15.36
N GLY A 53 12.69 15.14 14.47
CA GLY A 53 13.73 14.29 13.90
C GLY A 53 14.15 13.10 14.80
N ASP A 54 13.51 12.90 15.95
CA ASP A 54 13.89 11.84 16.87
C ASP A 54 13.45 10.44 16.40
N THR A 55 14.05 9.42 17.01
CA THR A 55 13.75 8.02 16.76
C THR A 55 13.12 7.35 17.98
N VAL A 56 11.96 6.73 17.80
CA VAL A 56 11.29 5.88 18.79
C VAL A 56 11.56 4.41 18.45
N MET A 57 12.02 3.64 19.43
CA MET A 57 12.33 2.22 19.26
C MET A 57 11.22 1.33 19.82
N ILE A 58 10.81 0.33 19.05
CA ILE A 58 9.79 -0.65 19.41
C ILE A 58 10.45 -2.01 19.65
N ARG A 59 10.11 -2.65 20.77
CA ARG A 59 10.51 -4.02 21.11
C ARG A 59 9.30 -4.80 21.58
N GLY A 60 9.03 -5.92 20.94
CA GLY A 60 7.89 -6.78 21.25
C GLY A 60 6.55 -6.16 20.85
N GLU A 61 5.46 -6.72 21.37
CA GLU A 61 4.12 -6.27 21.05
C GLU A 61 3.64 -5.17 22.01
N LEU A 62 3.35 -4.00 21.44
CA LEU A 62 2.63 -2.92 22.10
C LEU A 62 1.15 -3.01 21.69
N LYS A 63 0.33 -3.53 22.60
CA LYS A 63 -1.09 -3.84 22.37
C LYS A 63 -1.97 -2.84 23.13
N ALA A 64 -2.92 -2.24 22.41
CA ALA A 64 -3.94 -1.40 23.01
C ALA A 64 -4.92 -2.23 23.87
N ILE A 65 -5.34 -1.67 25.00
CA ILE A 65 -6.31 -2.30 25.92
C ILE A 65 -7.37 -1.30 26.36
N ASN A 66 -8.51 -1.81 26.82
CA ASN A 66 -9.64 -0.98 27.25
C ASN A 66 -9.41 -0.37 28.65
N LYS A 67 -8.40 0.48 28.75
CA LYS A 67 -8.01 1.24 29.93
C LYS A 67 -7.59 2.64 29.48
N ALA A 68 -7.97 3.67 30.22
CA ALA A 68 -7.65 5.06 29.88
C ALA A 68 -6.14 5.23 29.62
N GLY A 69 -5.79 5.94 28.54
CA GLY A 69 -4.39 6.14 28.09
C GLY A 69 -3.74 4.94 27.40
N CYS A 70 -4.41 3.79 27.37
CA CYS A 70 -3.86 2.55 26.80
C CYS A 70 -4.45 2.19 25.43
N PHE A 71 -5.05 3.17 24.76
CA PHE A 71 -5.60 3.09 23.41
C PHE A 71 -5.64 4.49 22.80
N GLY A 72 -5.91 4.57 21.51
CA GLY A 72 -6.13 5.81 20.78
C GLY A 72 -5.08 6.07 19.72
N GLU A 73 -5.50 6.87 18.74
CA GLU A 73 -4.70 7.37 17.63
C GLU A 73 -3.44 8.10 18.12
N ILE A 74 -2.33 7.87 17.44
CA ILE A 74 -1.06 8.57 17.67
C ILE A 74 -0.88 9.60 16.56
N VAL A 75 -0.94 10.87 16.94
CA VAL A 75 -0.73 11.99 16.02
C VAL A 75 0.76 12.24 15.82
N ILE A 76 1.18 12.35 14.57
CA ILE A 76 2.54 12.69 14.16
C ILE A 76 2.55 14.15 13.70
N ASP A 77 2.80 15.05 14.66
CA ASP A 77 2.86 16.51 14.52
C ASP A 77 4.30 17.04 14.34
N LYS A 78 5.27 16.13 14.23
CA LYS A 78 6.70 16.37 14.08
C LYS A 78 7.32 15.30 13.19
N ASN A 79 8.50 15.54 12.62
CA ASN A 79 9.21 14.52 11.85
C ASN A 79 9.72 13.44 12.81
N LEU A 80 9.41 12.18 12.55
CA LEU A 80 9.78 11.07 13.42
C LEU A 80 10.22 9.85 12.65
N THR A 81 11.09 9.07 13.28
CA THR A 81 11.41 7.70 12.87
C THR A 81 10.92 6.74 13.95
N ILE A 82 10.25 5.66 13.57
CA ILE A 82 9.84 4.57 14.47
C ILE A 82 10.43 3.26 13.94
N VAL A 83 11.21 2.56 14.77
CA VAL A 83 11.98 1.39 14.36
C VAL A 83 11.68 0.19 15.24
N GLY A 84 11.30 -0.94 14.65
CA GLY A 84 11.35 -2.24 15.30
C GLY A 84 12.80 -2.72 15.44
N VAL A 85 13.22 -3.00 16.67
CA VAL A 85 14.63 -3.32 16.99
C VAL A 85 14.99 -4.79 16.71
N THR A 86 14.04 -5.69 16.90
CA THR A 86 14.16 -7.14 16.74
C THR A 86 13.72 -7.58 15.35
N GLY A 87 12.69 -6.93 14.80
CA GLY A 87 12.18 -7.16 13.45
C GLY A 87 10.66 -7.25 13.38
N ARG A 88 10.14 -7.13 12.16
CA ARG A 88 8.69 -6.96 11.91
C ARG A 88 7.80 -8.08 12.43
N ASN A 89 8.34 -9.29 12.62
CA ASN A 89 7.57 -10.43 13.12
C ASN A 89 7.35 -10.41 14.63
N THR A 90 8.08 -9.56 15.37
CA THR A 90 8.03 -9.51 16.84
C THR A 90 7.70 -8.12 17.36
N ASP A 91 8.16 -7.07 16.67
CA ASP A 91 7.90 -5.69 17.07
C ASP A 91 6.61 -5.21 16.42
N ILE A 92 5.56 -5.16 17.23
CA ILE A 92 4.19 -5.07 16.76
C ILE A 92 3.49 -3.91 17.46
N LEU A 93 2.81 -3.07 16.68
CA LEU A 93 1.82 -2.12 17.15
C LEU A 93 0.44 -2.70 16.86
N ASN A 94 -0.22 -3.21 17.91
CA ASN A 94 -1.52 -3.84 17.81
C ASN A 94 -2.62 -2.92 18.38
N ALA A 95 -3.40 -2.28 17.51
CA ALA A 95 -4.52 -1.41 17.91
C ALA A 95 -5.76 -2.19 18.40
N ASN A 96 -5.72 -3.52 18.40
CA ASN A 96 -6.64 -4.40 19.12
C ASN A 96 -8.15 -4.13 18.89
N ARG A 97 -8.54 -3.74 17.67
CA ARG A 97 -9.92 -3.32 17.36
C ARG A 97 -11.03 -4.25 17.85
N ASP A 98 -10.79 -5.56 17.88
CA ASP A 98 -11.82 -6.57 18.16
C ASP A 98 -12.15 -6.66 19.66
N GLU A 99 -11.24 -6.25 20.55
CA GLU A 99 -11.43 -6.26 22.00
C GLU A 99 -11.76 -4.86 22.57
N LEU A 100 -11.60 -3.80 21.77
CA LEU A 100 -11.79 -2.41 22.23
C LEU A 100 -13.23 -1.88 22.07
N GLY A 101 -14.10 -2.55 21.32
CA GLY A 101 -15.47 -2.07 21.08
C GLY A 101 -15.48 -0.67 20.47
N THR A 102 -16.17 0.28 21.11
CA THR A 102 -16.23 1.69 20.69
C THR A 102 -14.91 2.44 20.83
N ASN A 103 -13.95 1.89 21.57
CA ASN A 103 -12.62 2.48 21.75
C ASN A 103 -11.64 2.05 20.64
N ALA A 104 -12.08 1.25 19.66
CA ALA A 104 -11.25 0.89 18.52
C ALA A 104 -10.80 2.15 17.74
N HIS A 105 -9.56 2.15 17.29
CA HIS A 105 -8.92 3.33 16.71
C HIS A 105 -7.90 2.95 15.63
N ARG A 106 -7.53 3.93 14.79
CA ARG A 106 -6.38 3.79 13.89
C ARG A 106 -5.09 3.94 14.68
N ILE A 107 -3.96 3.54 14.09
CA ILE A 107 -2.67 3.61 14.79
C ILE A 107 -2.08 5.02 14.65
N PHE A 108 -1.85 5.49 13.42
CA PHE A 108 -1.20 6.77 13.17
C PHE A 108 -2.07 7.73 12.35
N ASN A 109 -1.92 9.02 12.66
CA ASN A 109 -2.35 10.14 11.85
C ASN A 109 -1.14 11.02 11.58
N VAL A 110 -0.70 11.10 10.32
CA VAL A 110 0.45 11.91 9.91
C VAL A 110 -0.04 13.26 9.39
N GLU A 111 0.25 14.31 10.15
CA GLU A 111 -0.21 15.65 9.82
C GLU A 111 0.51 16.22 8.58
N ARG A 112 -0.16 17.17 7.92
CA ARG A 112 0.36 17.85 6.74
C ARG A 112 1.74 18.46 6.99
N GLY A 113 2.66 18.22 6.05
CA GLY A 113 4.03 18.71 6.12
C GLY A 113 4.92 17.99 7.14
N LYS A 114 4.44 16.93 7.79
CA LYS A 114 5.24 16.07 8.68
C LYS A 114 5.66 14.80 7.97
N THR A 115 6.74 14.20 8.47
CA THR A 115 7.30 12.98 7.91
C THR A 115 7.37 11.89 8.96
N LEU A 116 6.82 10.72 8.65
CA LEU A 116 6.97 9.51 9.45
C LEU A 116 7.80 8.47 8.69
N PHE A 117 8.91 8.04 9.27
CA PHE A 117 9.65 6.86 8.83
C PHE A 117 9.29 5.67 9.71
N LEU A 118 8.79 4.58 9.13
CA LEU A 118 8.55 3.31 9.81
C LEU A 118 9.52 2.26 9.28
N LYS A 119 10.26 1.58 10.17
CA LYS A 119 11.22 0.55 9.77
C LYS A 119 11.14 -0.73 10.60
N GLY A 120 10.98 -1.87 9.94
CA GLY A 120 11.15 -3.19 10.59
C GLY A 120 10.11 -3.53 11.66
N LEU A 121 8.88 -3.03 11.55
CA LEU A 121 7.79 -3.32 12.50
C LEU A 121 6.47 -3.70 11.81
N THR A 122 5.55 -4.30 12.57
CA THR A 122 4.19 -4.59 12.12
C THR A 122 3.19 -3.63 12.76
N LEU A 123 2.25 -3.13 11.97
CA LEU A 123 1.06 -2.39 12.39
C LEU A 123 -0.15 -3.28 12.13
N LYS A 124 -0.99 -3.54 13.14
CA LYS A 124 -2.14 -4.42 12.96
C LYS A 124 -3.37 -4.06 13.77
N ASN A 125 -4.50 -4.63 13.32
CA ASN A 125 -5.79 -4.57 14.01
C ASN A 125 -6.28 -3.14 14.26
N GLY A 126 -5.92 -2.21 13.37
CA GLY A 126 -6.41 -0.85 13.39
C GLY A 126 -7.81 -0.74 12.79
N LYS A 127 -8.58 0.23 13.28
CA LYS A 127 -9.95 0.48 12.85
C LYS A 127 -10.35 1.93 13.02
N THR A 128 -11.09 2.49 12.07
CA THR A 128 -11.78 3.77 12.28
C THR A 128 -13.19 3.70 11.72
N GLU A 129 -14.11 4.34 12.44
CA GLU A 129 -15.49 4.60 11.98
C GLU A 129 -15.62 6.00 11.38
N ASP A 130 -14.54 6.78 11.36
CA ASP A 130 -14.56 8.09 10.75
C ASP A 130 -14.57 8.04 9.22
N THR A 131 -15.03 9.11 8.61
CA THR A 131 -15.20 9.21 7.17
C THR A 131 -13.87 9.33 6.41
N ARG A 132 -12.78 9.64 7.10
CA ARG A 132 -11.43 9.76 6.54
C ARG A 132 -10.81 8.40 6.24
N GLY A 133 -11.10 7.38 7.04
CA GLY A 133 -10.56 6.03 6.81
C GLY A 133 -9.11 5.85 7.26
N GLY A 134 -8.38 4.90 6.67
CA GLY A 134 -7.00 4.60 7.07
C GLY A 134 -6.95 3.76 8.35
N GLY A 135 -7.23 2.46 8.27
CA GLY A 135 -7.37 1.60 9.44
C GLY A 135 -6.09 1.52 10.29
N ALA A 136 -4.91 1.43 9.66
CA ALA A 136 -3.63 1.58 10.34
C ALA A 136 -3.16 3.04 10.32
N VAL A 137 -3.14 3.66 9.14
CA VAL A 137 -2.56 4.99 8.94
C VAL A 137 -3.45 5.86 8.08
N TYR A 138 -3.68 7.09 8.54
CA TYR A 138 -4.14 8.20 7.72
C TYR A 138 -2.99 9.21 7.57
N SER A 139 -2.75 9.76 6.38
CA SER A 139 -1.62 10.65 6.12
C SER A 139 -2.00 11.80 5.19
N GLU A 140 -1.85 13.04 5.68
CA GLU A 140 -1.71 14.28 4.89
C GLU A 140 -0.23 14.69 4.75
N GLY A 141 0.67 14.01 5.44
CA GLY A 141 2.12 14.18 5.35
C GLY A 141 2.82 13.09 4.54
N ASN A 142 4.12 12.95 4.74
CA ASN A 142 4.97 11.98 4.04
C ASN A 142 5.18 10.73 4.91
N LEU A 143 4.82 9.57 4.38
CA LEU A 143 5.03 8.27 5.01
C LEU A 143 6.06 7.46 4.23
N PHE A 144 7.13 7.06 4.91
CA PHE A 144 8.15 6.15 4.38
C PHE A 144 8.14 4.85 5.18
N MET A 145 7.98 3.73 4.50
CA MET A 145 7.97 2.41 5.13
C MET A 145 9.06 1.51 4.53
N GLU A 146 9.88 0.93 5.39
CA GLU A 146 10.92 -0.03 5.02
C GLU A 146 10.79 -1.31 5.85
N ASP A 147 10.68 -2.47 5.20
CA ASP A 147 10.59 -3.77 5.89
C ASP A 147 9.45 -3.84 6.93
N CYS A 148 8.34 -3.16 6.66
CA CYS A 148 7.16 -3.14 7.54
C CYS A 148 6.03 -4.04 7.05
N ILE A 149 5.12 -4.41 7.96
CA ILE A 149 3.86 -5.08 7.64
C ILE A 149 2.69 -4.22 8.12
N ILE A 150 1.65 -4.05 7.30
CA ILE A 150 0.33 -3.59 7.73
C ILE A 150 -0.68 -4.70 7.51
N GLU A 151 -1.34 -5.14 8.57
CA GLU A 151 -2.30 -6.23 8.46
C GLU A 151 -3.54 -6.15 9.32
N ASN A 152 -4.59 -6.84 8.87
CA ASN A 152 -5.83 -7.05 9.64
C ASN A 152 -6.46 -5.72 10.10
N CYS A 153 -6.37 -4.66 9.30
CA CYS A 153 -7.03 -3.39 9.58
C CYS A 153 -8.37 -3.30 8.84
N ALA A 154 -9.34 -2.55 9.39
CA ALA A 154 -10.66 -2.44 8.77
C ALA A 154 -11.31 -1.08 8.97
N VAL A 155 -11.99 -0.61 7.93
CA VAL A 155 -12.73 0.65 7.91
C VAL A 155 -14.03 0.51 7.13
N VAL A 156 -15.01 1.35 7.42
CA VAL A 156 -16.27 1.39 6.65
C VAL A 156 -16.07 2.08 5.30
N HIS A 157 -15.21 3.11 5.24
CA HIS A 157 -15.03 3.95 4.06
C HIS A 157 -13.80 3.55 3.24
N GLY A 158 -12.72 4.34 3.32
CA GLY A 158 -11.55 4.22 2.45
C GLY A 158 -10.28 3.78 3.16
N GLY A 159 -9.40 3.03 2.49
CA GLY A 159 -8.05 2.76 2.98
C GLY A 159 -8.07 1.79 4.16
N GLY A 160 -8.41 0.52 3.91
CA GLY A 160 -8.49 -0.50 4.96
C GLY A 160 -7.20 -0.60 5.76
N GLY A 161 -6.05 -0.53 5.10
CA GLY A 161 -4.74 -0.36 5.72
C GLY A 161 -4.34 1.12 5.82
N ILE A 162 -4.15 1.76 4.67
CA ILE A 162 -3.62 3.13 4.58
C ILE A 162 -4.55 4.03 3.77
N TYR A 163 -4.77 5.24 4.25
CA TYR A 163 -5.36 6.32 3.49
C TYR A 163 -4.34 7.46 3.33
N ILE A 164 -4.05 7.84 2.09
CA ILE A 164 -3.24 9.00 1.73
C ILE A 164 -4.18 10.07 1.19
N ASP A 165 -4.24 11.20 1.89
CA ASP A 165 -5.06 12.34 1.51
C ASP A 165 -4.25 13.37 0.70
N ASP A 166 -4.89 14.48 0.34
CA ASP A 166 -4.31 15.59 -0.42
C ASP A 166 -2.97 16.06 0.20
N ASP A 167 -1.96 16.30 -0.65
CA ASP A 167 -0.55 16.57 -0.29
C ASP A 167 0.22 15.42 0.40
N GLY A 168 -0.45 14.31 0.72
CA GLY A 168 0.17 13.15 1.33
C GLY A 168 1.01 12.32 0.34
N SER A 169 2.08 11.72 0.83
CA SER A 169 2.86 10.75 0.05
C SER A 169 3.14 9.46 0.82
N LEU A 170 3.24 8.35 0.09
CA LEU A 170 3.62 7.04 0.61
C LEU A 170 4.71 6.42 -0.26
N THR A 171 5.84 6.08 0.37
CA THR A 171 6.84 5.20 -0.23
C THR A 171 6.93 3.92 0.57
N ILE A 172 6.75 2.77 -0.10
CA ILE A 172 6.95 1.45 0.51
C ILE A 172 8.11 0.70 -0.15
N GLU A 173 8.98 0.15 0.69
CA GLU A 173 10.14 -0.63 0.27
C GLU A 173 10.24 -1.95 1.07
N SER A 174 10.12 -3.07 0.36
CA SER A 174 10.11 -4.41 0.96
C SER A 174 9.05 -4.61 2.04
N CYS A 175 7.91 -3.92 1.89
CA CYS A 175 6.78 -3.98 2.82
C CYS A 175 5.70 -4.97 2.39
N ILE A 176 4.87 -5.41 3.34
CA ILE A 176 3.69 -6.24 3.07
C ILE A 176 2.44 -5.52 3.58
N ILE A 177 1.46 -5.28 2.71
CA ILE A 177 0.15 -4.74 3.10
C ILE A 177 -0.88 -5.82 2.81
N GLN A 178 -1.44 -6.43 3.85
CA GLN A 178 -2.28 -7.62 3.70
C GLN A 178 -3.47 -7.76 4.65
N ASN A 179 -4.49 -8.51 4.23
CA ASN A 179 -5.67 -8.82 5.05
C ASN A 179 -6.40 -7.57 5.56
N ASN A 180 -6.32 -6.46 4.83
CA ASN A 180 -7.01 -5.23 5.19
C ASN A 180 -8.32 -5.11 4.41
N THR A 181 -9.33 -4.54 5.07
CA THR A 181 -10.70 -4.48 4.54
C THR A 181 -11.24 -3.06 4.58
N ALA A 182 -11.79 -2.59 3.46
CA ALA A 182 -12.57 -1.37 3.39
C ALA A 182 -14.00 -1.70 2.94
N GLY A 183 -15.02 -1.12 3.57
CA GLY A 183 -16.39 -1.22 3.06
C GLY A 183 -16.58 -0.46 1.74
N GLY A 184 -15.79 0.59 1.52
CA GLY A 184 -15.76 1.39 0.30
C GLY A 184 -14.55 1.09 -0.59
N ASN A 185 -13.54 1.94 -0.54
CA ASN A 185 -12.48 2.00 -1.56
C ASN A 185 -11.11 1.68 -0.98
N GLY A 186 -10.26 0.96 -1.71
CA GLY A 186 -8.86 0.76 -1.35
C GLY A 186 -8.72 -0.15 -0.13
N GLY A 187 -8.85 -1.46 -0.33
CA GLY A 187 -8.80 -2.42 0.78
C GLY A 187 -7.45 -2.38 1.48
N GLY A 188 -6.37 -2.35 0.69
CA GLY A 188 -5.02 -2.09 1.19
C GLY A 188 -4.78 -0.60 1.34
N ILE A 189 -4.81 0.12 0.21
CA ILE A 189 -4.46 1.54 0.12
C ILE A 189 -5.54 2.31 -0.63
N PHE A 190 -5.96 3.44 -0.07
CA PHE A 190 -6.64 4.52 -0.80
C PHE A 190 -5.65 5.68 -0.92
N SER A 191 -5.42 6.18 -2.14
CA SER A 191 -4.81 7.50 -2.34
C SER A 191 -5.77 8.48 -3.03
N PHE A 192 -6.01 9.62 -2.39
CA PHE A 192 -6.78 10.75 -2.91
C PHE A 192 -5.83 11.92 -3.13
N LYS A 193 -5.57 12.29 -4.39
CA LYS A 193 -4.63 13.37 -4.77
C LYS A 193 -3.20 13.26 -4.23
N GLY A 194 -2.86 12.15 -3.59
CA GLY A 194 -1.53 11.87 -3.08
C GLY A 194 -0.66 11.10 -4.07
N GLU A 195 0.56 10.80 -3.62
CA GLU A 195 1.54 10.02 -4.36
C GLU A 195 1.87 8.70 -3.65
N LEU A 196 1.99 7.63 -4.42
CA LEU A 196 2.37 6.30 -3.97
C LEU A 196 3.54 5.78 -4.78
N THR A 197 4.63 5.39 -4.13
CA THR A 197 5.75 4.67 -4.74
C THR A 197 5.91 3.30 -4.10
N ILE A 198 5.89 2.27 -4.94
CA ILE A 198 6.07 0.86 -4.53
C ILE A 198 7.36 0.33 -5.16
N LYS A 199 8.28 -0.12 -4.29
CA LYS A 199 9.58 -0.65 -4.70
C LYS A 199 10.09 -1.77 -3.79
N GLY A 200 11.23 -2.34 -4.15
CA GLY A 200 11.81 -3.51 -3.47
C GLY A 200 10.93 -4.74 -3.61
N ALA A 201 11.06 -5.66 -2.65
CA ALA A 201 10.25 -6.88 -2.57
C ALA A 201 8.87 -6.62 -1.90
N SER A 202 8.23 -5.50 -2.24
CA SER A 202 6.95 -5.12 -1.65
C SER A 202 5.79 -5.96 -2.21
N ALA A 203 4.80 -6.24 -1.35
CA ALA A 203 3.59 -6.98 -1.71
C ALA A 203 2.31 -6.34 -1.13
N ILE A 204 1.30 -6.10 -1.97
CA ILE A 204 -0.04 -5.67 -1.56
C ILE A 204 -1.01 -6.77 -1.92
N LYS A 205 -1.50 -7.53 -0.94
CA LYS A 205 -2.20 -8.81 -1.21
C LYS A 205 -3.26 -9.13 -0.17
N ARG A 206 -4.23 -9.98 -0.49
CA ARG A 206 -5.31 -10.38 0.45
C ARG A 206 -6.16 -9.22 0.99
N ASN A 207 -6.20 -8.10 0.29
CA ASN A 207 -7.00 -6.97 0.71
C ASN A 207 -8.37 -6.99 0.02
N THR A 208 -9.38 -6.46 0.70
CA THR A 208 -10.77 -6.49 0.22
C THR A 208 -11.41 -5.11 0.27
N ALA A 209 -12.10 -4.72 -0.80
CA ALA A 209 -12.89 -3.49 -0.87
C ALA A 209 -14.07 -3.61 -1.83
N ALA A 210 -14.92 -2.59 -1.93
CA ALA A 210 -15.87 -2.48 -3.04
C ALA A 210 -15.15 -2.14 -4.34
N HIS A 211 -14.28 -1.13 -4.31
CA HIS A 211 -13.41 -0.77 -5.44
C HIS A 211 -11.95 -0.74 -5.03
N GLY A 212 -11.06 -1.27 -5.88
CA GLY A 212 -9.63 -1.25 -5.60
C GLY A 212 -9.30 -2.15 -4.41
N GLY A 213 -9.51 -3.46 -4.56
CA GLY A 213 -9.27 -4.43 -3.48
C GLY A 213 -7.87 -4.24 -2.89
N GLY A 214 -6.85 -4.11 -3.74
CA GLY A 214 -5.51 -3.71 -3.36
C GLY A 214 -5.39 -2.20 -3.18
N ILE A 215 -5.55 -1.44 -4.27
CA ILE A 215 -5.29 0.00 -4.35
C ILE A 215 -6.45 0.72 -5.04
N TYR A 216 -6.87 1.84 -4.47
CA TYR A 216 -7.77 2.80 -5.12
C TYR A 216 -7.07 4.14 -5.32
N LEU A 217 -7.06 4.64 -6.57
CA LEU A 217 -6.44 5.90 -6.97
C LEU A 217 -7.52 6.87 -7.45
N HIS A 218 -7.67 8.00 -6.76
CA HIS A 218 -8.58 9.06 -7.14
C HIS A 218 -7.81 10.37 -7.26
N ASP A 219 -7.60 10.80 -8.50
CA ASP A 219 -6.74 11.95 -8.82
C ASP A 219 -5.31 11.78 -8.27
N ALA A 220 -4.90 10.54 -8.00
CA ALA A 220 -3.66 10.17 -7.34
C ALA A 220 -2.74 9.36 -8.26
N GLU A 221 -1.44 9.40 -8.00
CA GLU A 221 -0.43 8.72 -8.80
C GLU A 221 0.22 7.57 -8.03
N CYS A 222 0.27 6.39 -8.64
CA CYS A 222 1.01 5.23 -8.15
C CYS A 222 2.13 4.86 -9.13
N THR A 223 3.38 4.99 -8.70
CA THR A 223 4.55 4.44 -9.40
C THR A 223 4.91 3.06 -8.83
N LEU A 224 4.78 2.02 -9.65
CA LEU A 224 5.24 0.67 -9.35
C LEU A 224 6.60 0.45 -10.02
N GLU A 225 7.67 0.53 -9.24
CA GLU A 225 9.04 0.28 -9.72
C GLU A 225 9.36 -1.21 -9.70
N SER A 226 8.97 -1.89 -8.63
CA SER A 226 9.07 -3.34 -8.46
C SER A 226 8.08 -3.81 -7.39
N GLY A 227 7.91 -5.13 -7.26
CA GLY A 227 7.01 -5.73 -6.28
C GLY A 227 5.74 -6.30 -6.92
N ILE A 228 4.78 -6.68 -6.07
CA ILE A 228 3.61 -7.45 -6.46
C ILE A 228 2.33 -6.82 -5.88
N ILE A 229 1.34 -6.58 -6.74
CA ILE A 229 -0.05 -6.30 -6.33
C ILE A 229 -0.87 -7.56 -6.61
N GLY A 230 -1.27 -8.25 -5.54
CA GLY A 230 -1.94 -9.55 -5.54
C GLY A 230 -0.97 -10.70 -5.24
N GLY A 231 -1.14 -11.85 -5.91
CA GLY A 231 -0.23 -12.97 -5.76
C GLY A 231 -0.50 -14.13 -6.72
N LEU A 232 0.38 -15.13 -6.70
CA LEU A 232 0.32 -16.28 -7.60
C LEU A 232 -0.63 -17.38 -7.11
N GLY A 233 -0.92 -17.42 -5.82
CA GLY A 233 -1.90 -18.33 -5.22
C GLY A 233 -3.28 -17.67 -5.09
N ALA A 234 -4.35 -18.46 -5.20
CA ALA A 234 -5.72 -18.00 -5.00
C ALA A 234 -5.93 -17.33 -3.63
N GLU A 235 -5.15 -17.73 -2.63
CA GLU A 235 -5.17 -17.19 -1.27
C GLU A 235 -4.44 -15.86 -1.11
N ASP A 236 -3.69 -15.37 -2.11
CA ASP A 236 -2.98 -14.08 -2.05
C ASP A 236 -3.74 -12.96 -2.81
N LYS A 237 -4.92 -13.25 -3.37
CA LYS A 237 -5.64 -12.29 -4.22
C LYS A 237 -6.10 -11.07 -3.44
N ASN A 238 -5.99 -9.90 -4.04
CA ASN A 238 -6.88 -8.81 -3.64
C ASN A 238 -8.25 -9.00 -4.29
N THR A 239 -9.32 -8.67 -3.57
CA THR A 239 -10.69 -8.89 -4.01
C THR A 239 -11.48 -7.58 -3.98
N ALA A 240 -12.18 -7.27 -5.08
CA ALA A 240 -13.15 -6.18 -5.14
C ALA A 240 -14.57 -6.76 -5.25
N SER A 241 -15.48 -6.32 -4.38
CA SER A 241 -16.90 -6.69 -4.51
C SER A 241 -17.57 -6.00 -5.68
N ASP A 242 -16.96 -4.98 -6.30
CA ASP A 242 -17.41 -4.40 -7.56
C ASP A 242 -16.29 -4.48 -8.62
N ASP A 243 -15.42 -3.49 -8.70
CA ASP A 243 -14.45 -3.34 -9.79
C ASP A 243 -13.02 -3.12 -9.28
N GLY A 244 -12.02 -3.51 -10.08
CA GLY A 244 -10.62 -3.22 -9.77
C GLY A 244 -10.10 -4.07 -8.60
N GLY A 245 -9.97 -5.39 -8.80
CA GLY A 245 -9.51 -6.28 -7.73
C GLY A 245 -8.12 -5.90 -7.22
N GLY A 246 -7.19 -5.67 -8.13
CA GLY A 246 -5.85 -5.16 -7.82
C GLY A 246 -5.86 -3.65 -7.67
N VAL A 247 -6.15 -2.93 -8.75
CA VAL A 247 -6.13 -1.45 -8.80
C VAL A 247 -7.40 -0.90 -9.43
N TYR A 248 -7.95 0.17 -8.85
CA TYR A 248 -9.01 0.97 -9.44
C TYR A 248 -8.51 2.40 -9.67
N ILE A 249 -8.72 2.95 -10.87
CA ILE A 249 -8.23 4.28 -11.28
C ILE A 249 -9.42 5.18 -11.64
N ARG A 250 -9.55 6.32 -10.95
CA ARG A 250 -10.59 7.34 -11.12
C ARG A 250 -10.01 8.73 -11.35
N GLY A 251 -10.77 9.55 -12.09
CA GLY A 251 -10.45 10.96 -12.32
C GLY A 251 -9.15 11.10 -13.11
N ASP A 252 -8.21 11.89 -12.63
CA ASP A 252 -6.88 12.07 -13.20
C ASP A 252 -5.85 11.07 -12.64
N GLY A 253 -6.30 10.02 -11.96
CA GLY A 253 -5.44 9.02 -11.33
C GLY A 253 -4.51 8.31 -12.33
N LYS A 254 -3.36 7.85 -11.86
CA LYS A 254 -2.34 7.24 -12.73
C LYS A 254 -1.72 6.01 -12.10
N LEU A 255 -1.60 4.95 -12.89
CA LEU A 255 -0.79 3.79 -12.57
C LEU A 255 0.41 3.73 -13.51
N ASN A 256 1.59 4.03 -12.98
CA ASN A 256 2.86 4.06 -13.70
C ASN A 256 3.71 2.83 -13.37
N MET A 257 3.65 1.81 -14.21
CA MET A 257 4.42 0.58 -14.04
C MET A 257 5.77 0.69 -14.76
N LYS A 258 6.82 0.97 -14.00
CA LYS A 258 8.22 0.88 -14.46
C LYS A 258 8.76 -0.56 -14.37
N GLY A 259 8.09 -1.38 -13.56
CA GLY A 259 8.34 -2.81 -13.42
C GLY A 259 7.27 -3.50 -12.58
N GLY A 260 7.64 -4.60 -11.93
CA GLY A 260 6.76 -5.35 -11.03
C GLY A 260 5.60 -6.06 -11.72
N SER A 261 4.70 -6.62 -10.91
CA SER A 261 3.56 -7.41 -11.40
C SER A 261 2.25 -7.12 -10.68
N ILE A 262 1.16 -7.08 -11.43
CA ILE A 262 -0.21 -7.16 -10.90
C ILE A 262 -0.74 -8.54 -11.28
N THR A 263 -1.00 -9.40 -10.29
CA THR A 263 -1.29 -10.82 -10.54
C THR A 263 -2.33 -11.41 -9.59
N GLY A 264 -3.14 -12.34 -10.11
CA GLY A 264 -4.08 -13.14 -9.32
C GLY A 264 -5.17 -12.35 -8.60
N ASN A 265 -5.45 -11.11 -8.98
CA ASN A 265 -6.50 -10.31 -8.37
C ASN A 265 -7.87 -10.59 -9.00
N GLU A 266 -8.92 -10.34 -8.22
CA GLU A 266 -10.31 -10.65 -8.60
C GLU A 266 -11.26 -9.50 -8.30
N ALA A 267 -12.15 -9.21 -9.25
CA ALA A 267 -13.27 -8.30 -9.08
C ALA A 267 -14.56 -9.03 -9.43
N ARG A 268 -15.65 -8.73 -8.73
CA ARG A 268 -16.96 -9.34 -9.03
C ARG A 268 -17.48 -8.91 -10.40
N VAL A 269 -17.20 -7.68 -10.82
CA VAL A 269 -17.76 -7.09 -12.04
C VAL A 269 -16.67 -6.95 -13.11
N ASN A 270 -15.75 -6.00 -13.00
CA ASN A 270 -14.73 -5.79 -14.04
C ASN A 270 -13.32 -5.51 -13.50
N GLY A 271 -12.32 -5.80 -14.35
CA GLY A 271 -10.95 -5.39 -14.11
C GLY A 271 -10.37 -6.06 -12.89
N GLY A 272 -10.26 -7.40 -12.92
CA GLY A 272 -9.70 -8.14 -11.80
C GLY A 272 -8.31 -7.61 -11.43
N GLY A 273 -7.49 -7.29 -12.43
CA GLY A 273 -6.17 -6.71 -12.23
C GLY A 273 -6.26 -5.20 -12.08
N VAL A 274 -6.77 -4.53 -13.11
CA VAL A 274 -6.93 -3.08 -13.13
C VAL A 274 -8.28 -2.71 -13.74
N TYR A 275 -8.98 -1.77 -13.11
CA TYR A 275 -10.15 -1.11 -13.68
C TYR A 275 -9.86 0.39 -13.85
N SER A 276 -9.96 0.89 -15.08
CA SER A 276 -9.71 2.30 -15.42
C SER A 276 -10.98 2.96 -15.91
N VAL A 277 -11.59 3.82 -15.09
CA VAL A 277 -12.73 4.68 -15.48
C VAL A 277 -12.30 6.06 -15.95
N GLY A 278 -11.09 6.47 -15.57
CA GLY A 278 -10.41 7.67 -16.04
C GLY A 278 -8.90 7.46 -16.01
N GLY A 279 -8.16 8.56 -16.07
CA GLY A 279 -6.74 8.56 -15.80
C GLY A 279 -5.88 7.88 -16.87
N TRP A 280 -4.72 7.38 -16.46
CA TRP A 280 -3.79 6.69 -17.36
C TRP A 280 -3.15 5.48 -16.71
N ILE A 281 -2.92 4.45 -17.53
CA ILE A 281 -2.01 3.35 -17.21
C ILE A 281 -0.79 3.52 -18.09
N SER A 282 0.41 3.52 -17.50
CA SER A 282 1.67 3.52 -18.25
C SER A 282 2.50 2.28 -17.92
N MET A 283 3.19 1.73 -18.94
CA MET A 283 3.99 0.51 -18.81
C MET A 283 5.33 0.63 -19.55
N THR A 284 6.39 0.12 -18.93
CA THR A 284 7.72 -0.04 -19.55
C THR A 284 8.50 -1.18 -18.87
N GLY A 285 9.62 -1.56 -19.47
CA GLY A 285 10.55 -2.54 -18.91
C GLY A 285 9.89 -3.91 -18.69
N ASN A 286 10.01 -4.43 -17.47
CA ASN A 286 9.48 -5.76 -17.13
C ASN A 286 8.07 -5.74 -16.55
N ALA A 287 7.37 -4.60 -16.56
CA ALA A 287 6.01 -4.44 -16.06
C ALA A 287 5.04 -5.48 -16.66
N VAL A 288 4.24 -6.12 -15.81
CA VAL A 288 3.25 -7.13 -16.23
C VAL A 288 1.96 -7.07 -15.42
N ILE A 289 0.83 -7.17 -16.11
CA ILE A 289 -0.48 -7.46 -15.51
C ILE A 289 -0.84 -8.86 -15.97
N THR A 290 -0.43 -9.86 -15.17
CA THR A 290 -0.42 -11.27 -15.57
C THR A 290 -1.84 -11.75 -15.87
N PRO A 291 -2.20 -12.05 -17.13
CA PRO A 291 -3.55 -12.49 -17.44
C PRO A 291 -3.89 -13.79 -16.71
N SER A 292 -5.12 -13.92 -16.21
CA SER A 292 -5.59 -15.21 -15.69
C SER A 292 -5.52 -16.29 -16.77
N SER A 293 -5.27 -17.52 -16.33
CA SER A 293 -5.08 -18.71 -17.16
C SER A 293 -6.00 -19.86 -16.72
N GLY A 294 -5.94 -20.99 -17.43
CA GLY A 294 -6.70 -22.18 -17.07
C GLY A 294 -8.21 -21.95 -17.12
N SER A 295 -8.93 -22.40 -16.09
CA SER A 295 -10.38 -22.24 -16.00
C SER A 295 -10.83 -20.78 -15.94
N ASP A 296 -9.96 -19.85 -15.55
CA ASP A 296 -10.26 -18.42 -15.45
C ASP A 296 -9.80 -17.62 -16.67
N LEU A 297 -9.27 -18.28 -17.71
CA LEU A 297 -8.88 -17.64 -18.96
C LEU A 297 -10.06 -16.87 -19.56
N ASN A 298 -9.83 -15.61 -19.94
CA ASN A 298 -10.80 -14.72 -20.59
C ASN A 298 -12.07 -14.40 -19.79
N LYS A 299 -12.14 -14.77 -18.50
CA LYS A 299 -13.27 -14.38 -17.67
C LYS A 299 -13.15 -12.90 -17.27
N PRO A 300 -14.20 -12.09 -17.43
CA PRO A 300 -14.26 -10.75 -16.85
C PRO A 300 -14.02 -10.80 -15.34
N GLY A 301 -13.36 -9.77 -14.80
CA GLY A 301 -13.09 -9.68 -13.37
C GLY A 301 -11.95 -10.60 -12.90
N LYS A 302 -11.27 -11.33 -13.81
CA LYS A 302 -10.10 -12.15 -13.50
C LYS A 302 -8.82 -11.53 -14.07
N ASN A 303 -7.96 -11.06 -13.16
CA ASN A 303 -6.68 -10.36 -13.39
C ASN A 303 -6.47 -9.75 -14.80
N ASP A 304 -7.49 -9.05 -15.30
CA ASP A 304 -7.53 -8.37 -16.59
C ASP A 304 -7.51 -6.85 -16.40
N VAL A 305 -7.25 -6.12 -17.48
CA VAL A 305 -7.29 -4.66 -17.51
C VAL A 305 -8.59 -4.23 -18.19
N TYR A 306 -9.54 -3.73 -17.41
CA TYR A 306 -10.77 -3.18 -17.95
C TYR A 306 -10.61 -1.70 -18.25
N LEU A 307 -10.86 -1.32 -19.51
CA LEU A 307 -10.74 0.06 -20.00
C LEU A 307 -12.13 0.60 -20.34
N LEU A 308 -12.56 1.66 -19.65
CA LEU A 308 -13.74 2.43 -20.08
C LEU A 308 -13.49 3.12 -21.42
N SER A 309 -14.57 3.66 -22.02
CA SER A 309 -14.49 4.40 -23.27
C SER A 309 -13.40 5.49 -23.21
N ASN A 310 -12.59 5.59 -24.28
CA ASN A 310 -11.45 6.49 -24.44
C ASN A 310 -10.21 6.20 -23.55
N GLN A 311 -10.25 5.21 -22.66
CA GLN A 311 -9.10 4.84 -21.82
C GLN A 311 -8.10 3.97 -22.60
N LYS A 312 -6.81 4.16 -22.31
CA LYS A 312 -5.70 3.51 -23.04
C LYS A 312 -4.58 3.13 -22.09
N ILE A 313 -3.83 2.09 -22.47
CA ILE A 313 -2.52 1.81 -21.87
C ILE A 313 -1.45 2.52 -22.71
N LYS A 314 -0.68 3.40 -22.08
CA LYS A 314 0.46 4.09 -22.68
C LYS A 314 1.72 3.26 -22.49
N ILE A 315 2.42 2.95 -23.57
CA ILE A 315 3.68 2.22 -23.53
C ILE A 315 4.82 3.24 -23.61
N GLU A 316 5.65 3.34 -22.57
CA GLU A 316 6.69 4.37 -22.49
C GLU A 316 8.06 3.90 -23.01
N GLY A 317 8.27 2.59 -23.12
CA GLY A 317 9.52 2.01 -23.61
C GLY A 317 9.36 0.55 -24.02
N ILE A 318 10.47 -0.18 -24.18
CA ILE A 318 10.44 -1.59 -24.55
C ILE A 318 9.85 -2.41 -23.40
N LEU A 319 8.83 -3.22 -23.69
CA LEU A 319 8.31 -4.23 -22.78
C LEU A 319 9.04 -5.55 -23.00
N THR A 320 9.43 -6.22 -21.92
CA THR A 320 10.20 -7.48 -22.01
C THR A 320 9.33 -8.73 -21.94
N GLN A 321 8.07 -8.59 -21.48
CA GLN A 321 7.17 -9.71 -21.24
C GLN A 321 6.53 -10.22 -22.53
N ASN A 322 6.45 -11.54 -22.72
CA ASN A 322 5.77 -12.12 -23.90
C ASN A 322 4.30 -11.70 -23.98
N VAL A 323 3.63 -11.66 -22.83
CA VAL A 323 2.30 -11.09 -22.66
C VAL A 323 2.34 -10.09 -21.52
N ALA A 324 2.14 -8.81 -21.82
CA ALA A 324 2.19 -7.72 -20.86
C ALA A 324 0.87 -7.54 -20.12
N ALA A 325 -0.26 -7.68 -20.82
CA ALA A 325 -1.60 -7.63 -20.21
C ALA A 325 -2.68 -8.21 -21.14
N ARG A 326 -3.85 -8.51 -20.58
CA ARG A 326 -5.09 -8.74 -21.33
C ARG A 326 -6.04 -7.57 -21.10
N ILE A 327 -6.46 -6.94 -22.18
CA ILE A 327 -7.36 -5.79 -22.21
C ILE A 327 -8.80 -6.28 -22.40
N THR A 328 -9.69 -5.84 -21.53
CA THR A 328 -11.14 -5.97 -21.67
C THR A 328 -11.70 -4.56 -21.93
N PRO A 329 -11.91 -4.16 -23.19
CA PRO A 329 -12.50 -2.87 -23.48
C PRO A 329 -14.00 -2.85 -23.10
N ASN A 330 -14.48 -1.71 -22.62
CA ASN A 330 -15.91 -1.50 -22.39
C ASN A 330 -16.72 -1.63 -23.68
N ASN A 331 -16.17 -1.11 -24.79
CA ASN A 331 -16.80 -1.15 -26.11
C ASN A 331 -15.86 -1.80 -27.14
N TYR A 332 -16.34 -2.86 -27.77
CA TYR A 332 -15.63 -3.55 -28.85
C TYR A 332 -15.94 -2.89 -30.20
N LEU A 333 -15.28 -1.77 -30.46
CA LEU A 333 -15.44 -0.98 -31.69
C LEU A 333 -14.19 -1.10 -32.56
N LEU A 334 -14.37 -1.45 -33.84
CA LEU A 334 -13.27 -1.54 -34.80
C LEU A 334 -12.58 -0.18 -34.94
N GLY A 335 -11.25 -0.15 -34.81
CA GLY A 335 -10.46 1.07 -34.91
C GLY A 335 -10.37 1.89 -33.62
N GLU A 336 -11.02 1.47 -32.54
CA GLU A 336 -10.92 2.12 -31.23
C GLU A 336 -9.52 1.94 -30.65
N ALA A 337 -8.86 3.03 -30.26
CA ALA A 337 -7.52 2.98 -29.72
C ALA A 337 -7.55 2.53 -28.25
N VAL A 338 -6.84 1.44 -27.94
CA VAL A 338 -6.67 0.89 -26.56
C VAL A 338 -5.23 0.92 -26.08
N LEU A 339 -4.27 1.11 -27.01
CA LEU A 339 -2.87 1.34 -26.72
C LEU A 339 -2.40 2.66 -27.33
N THR A 340 -1.32 3.22 -26.77
CA THR A 340 -0.61 4.38 -27.33
C THR A 340 0.88 4.35 -26.93
N GLY A 341 1.69 5.26 -27.48
CA GLY A 341 3.12 5.39 -27.16
C GLY A 341 4.03 4.54 -28.05
N ALA A 342 5.02 3.88 -27.44
CA ALA A 342 6.11 3.15 -28.12
C ALA A 342 5.67 1.79 -28.70
N LEU A 343 4.63 1.76 -29.54
CA LEU A 343 3.97 0.55 -30.02
C LEU A 343 4.87 -0.40 -30.83
N SER A 344 5.73 0.17 -31.68
CA SER A 344 6.63 -0.57 -32.59
C SER A 344 8.00 -0.89 -31.95
N SER A 345 8.23 -0.50 -30.71
CA SER A 345 9.50 -0.78 -30.01
C SER A 345 9.57 -2.23 -29.54
N GLY A 346 10.79 -2.77 -29.48
CA GLY A 346 11.07 -4.14 -29.02
C GLY A 346 10.90 -5.22 -30.09
N SER A 347 11.30 -6.46 -29.75
CA SER A 347 11.10 -7.65 -30.59
C SER A 347 10.56 -8.81 -29.74
N PRO A 348 9.35 -9.33 -30.00
CA PRO A 348 8.34 -8.73 -30.88
C PRO A 348 7.94 -7.32 -30.42
N GLU A 349 7.35 -6.56 -31.33
CA GLU A 349 6.87 -5.19 -31.11
C GLU A 349 5.86 -5.15 -29.96
N ASN A 350 5.90 -4.08 -29.18
CA ASN A 350 5.13 -3.92 -27.95
C ASN A 350 3.62 -4.19 -28.12
N TYR A 351 2.99 -3.75 -29.21
CA TYR A 351 1.55 -3.96 -29.43
C TYR A 351 1.17 -5.46 -29.47
N LYS A 352 2.07 -6.34 -29.92
CA LYS A 352 1.86 -7.80 -30.00
C LYS A 352 1.90 -8.48 -28.62
N ARG A 353 2.32 -7.77 -27.57
CA ARG A 353 2.40 -8.27 -26.19
C ARG A 353 1.09 -8.14 -25.44
N PHE A 354 0.06 -7.55 -26.05
CA PHE A 354 -1.27 -7.44 -25.45
C PHE A 354 -2.21 -8.49 -26.02
N ARG A 355 -3.14 -8.94 -25.20
CA ARG A 355 -4.28 -9.76 -25.62
C ARG A 355 -5.55 -8.95 -25.41
N VAL A 356 -6.59 -9.27 -26.17
CA VAL A 356 -7.92 -8.70 -25.95
C VAL A 356 -8.83 -9.83 -25.51
N THR A 357 -9.64 -9.59 -24.47
CA THR A 357 -10.68 -10.52 -24.06
C THR A 357 -11.64 -10.75 -25.24
N PRO A 358 -12.04 -11.99 -25.57
CA PRO A 358 -12.99 -12.23 -26.66
C PRO A 358 -14.39 -11.67 -26.36
N GLN A 359 -15.11 -11.26 -27.41
CA GLN A 359 -16.52 -10.89 -27.31
C GLN A 359 -17.37 -12.05 -27.84
N GLY A 360 -17.83 -12.93 -26.94
CA GLY A 360 -18.45 -14.20 -27.32
C GLY A 360 -17.47 -15.06 -28.11
N SER A 361 -17.80 -15.41 -29.36
CA SER A 361 -16.91 -16.17 -30.25
C SER A 361 -15.89 -15.31 -31.00
N LYS A 362 -16.02 -13.98 -30.99
CA LYS A 362 -15.14 -13.07 -31.75
C LYS A 362 -13.81 -12.86 -31.03
N GLN A 363 -12.71 -13.18 -31.72
CA GLN A 363 -11.34 -13.04 -31.21
C GLN A 363 -10.76 -11.68 -31.60
N TRP A 364 -10.68 -10.75 -30.66
CA TRP A 364 -10.15 -9.41 -30.94
C TRP A 364 -8.63 -9.35 -30.79
N SER A 365 -8.01 -8.43 -31.52
CA SER A 365 -6.58 -8.14 -31.41
C SER A 365 -6.33 -6.63 -31.39
N VAL A 366 -5.07 -6.25 -31.21
CA VAL A 366 -4.63 -4.86 -31.33
C VAL A 366 -3.69 -4.76 -32.54
N ASP A 367 -3.96 -3.81 -33.43
CA ASP A 367 -3.12 -3.55 -34.61
C ASP A 367 -1.84 -2.76 -34.25
N SER A 368 -0.99 -2.52 -35.26
CA SER A 368 0.25 -1.76 -35.10
C SER A 368 0.05 -0.28 -34.72
N ASN A 369 -1.17 0.25 -34.86
CA ASN A 369 -1.54 1.60 -34.45
C ASN A 369 -2.16 1.64 -33.03
N GLY A 370 -2.18 0.50 -32.33
CA GLY A 370 -2.72 0.42 -30.97
C GLY A 370 -4.24 0.37 -30.93
N LYS A 371 -4.88 0.04 -32.06
CA LYS A 371 -6.34 0.03 -32.22
C LYS A 371 -6.89 -1.38 -32.23
N LEU A 372 -8.12 -1.54 -31.72
CA LEU A 372 -8.87 -2.78 -31.79
C LEU A 372 -9.07 -3.17 -33.26
N ALA A 373 -8.61 -4.37 -33.60
CA ALA A 373 -8.82 -4.99 -34.88
C ALA A 373 -9.75 -6.20 -34.72
N SER A 374 -10.68 -6.31 -35.67
CA SER A 374 -11.49 -7.53 -35.84
C SER A 374 -10.55 -8.71 -36.15
N PRO A 375 -10.91 -9.94 -35.73
CA PRO A 375 -10.24 -11.15 -36.20
C PRO A 375 -10.18 -11.23 -37.73
#